data_AF-A0A183EDP5-F1
#
_entry.id   AF-A0A183EDP5-F1
#
_cell.length_a   1.000
_cell.length_b   1.000
_cell.length_c   1.000
_cell.angle_alpha   90.00
_cell.angle_beta   90.00
_cell.angle_gamma   90.00
#
_symmetry.space_group_name_H-M   'P 1'
#
loop_
_entity.id
_entity.type
_entity.pdbx_description
1 polymer ?
#
loop_
_entity_poly.entity_id
_entity_poly.type
_entity_poly.pdbx_seq_one_letter_code
_entity_poly.pdbx_strand_id
1 'polypeptide(L)'
;LHIPYAVLPSHRLIKKLENKDMFLRLLLEMEFLYGAEKRLPAHMTDGNWMKYMQMPSIIERCCYLCQLYESRKELEENDEQKILWAKESTGAKKPALNTLHYFEREQFRRLTYEMFGSRLLARWRCNDSVPPLLVDCRYLSNLNFVTQTYIIKQIKDLVLENSLQRNPFPIVFVNYHSTSDIALGIVNSWLRKRCLPKYRQLIVDKNDDSQQQQQINHSVEEQIAYINPKSEHYLPGPLQQYKAFVFCATPDTNYLNSSFKAARAEKLNSFRLPISQFVK
;
A
#
# COMPACT_ATOMS: atom_id res chain seq x y z
N LEU A 1 -7.94 -20.97 -18.17
CA LEU A 1 -8.17 -19.66 -18.80
C LEU A 1 -9.31 -18.93 -18.10
N HIS A 2 -8.96 -18.08 -17.13
CA HIS A 2 -9.89 -17.10 -16.52
C HIS A 2 -10.15 -15.88 -17.42
N ILE A 3 -9.99 -16.03 -18.74
CA ILE A 3 -10.20 -14.97 -19.71
C ILE A 3 -11.62 -15.11 -20.27
N PRO A 4 -12.44 -14.05 -20.30
CA PRO A 4 -13.76 -14.09 -20.91
C PRO A 4 -13.68 -14.51 -22.37
N TYR A 5 -14.62 -15.33 -22.84
CA TYR A 5 -14.64 -15.80 -24.23
C TYR A 5 -14.67 -14.65 -25.24
N ALA A 6 -15.41 -13.58 -24.92
CA ALA A 6 -15.52 -12.37 -25.74
C ALA A 6 -14.22 -11.53 -25.83
N VAL A 7 -13.20 -11.87 -25.04
CA VAL A 7 -11.87 -11.26 -25.08
C VAL A 7 -10.92 -12.07 -25.95
N LEU A 8 -11.20 -13.36 -26.19
CA LEU A 8 -10.31 -14.20 -26.97
C LEU A 8 -10.27 -13.76 -28.44
N PRO A 9 -9.10 -13.81 -29.10
CA PRO A 9 -8.96 -13.48 -30.51
C PRO A 9 -9.67 -14.52 -31.37
N SER A 10 -10.09 -14.11 -32.56
CA SER A 10 -10.78 -15.01 -33.47
C SER A 10 -9.84 -16.12 -33.97
N HIS A 11 -10.42 -17.27 -34.30
CA HIS A 11 -9.69 -18.39 -34.92
C HIS A 11 -9.00 -17.98 -36.25
N ARG A 12 -9.54 -16.98 -36.94
CA ARG A 12 -8.94 -16.42 -38.17
C ARG A 12 -7.66 -15.66 -37.86
N LEU A 13 -7.63 -14.88 -36.79
CA LEU A 13 -6.44 -14.16 -36.35
C LEU A 13 -5.36 -15.14 -35.88
N ILE A 14 -5.73 -16.14 -35.06
CA ILE A 14 -4.80 -17.17 -34.57
C ILE A 14 -4.09 -17.90 -35.71
N LYS A 15 -4.82 -18.24 -36.79
CA LYS A 15 -4.23 -18.89 -37.98
C LYS A 15 -3.24 -18.02 -38.75
N LYS A 16 -3.35 -16.70 -38.65
CA LYS A 16 -2.50 -15.74 -39.36
C LYS A 16 -1.25 -15.33 -38.58
N LEU A 17 -1.15 -15.70 -37.30
CA LEU A 17 0.00 -15.35 -36.47
C LEU A 17 1.20 -16.23 -36.81
N GLU A 18 2.25 -15.60 -37.34
CA GLU A 18 3.51 -16.27 -37.66
C GLU A 18 4.30 -16.66 -36.40
N ASN A 19 4.26 -15.80 -35.37
CA ASN A 19 4.96 -16.02 -34.10
C ASN A 19 4.00 -16.52 -33.01
N LYS A 20 3.83 -17.84 -32.95
CA LYS A 20 2.94 -18.52 -31.99
C LYS A 20 3.43 -18.42 -30.54
N ASP A 21 4.73 -18.36 -30.31
CA ASP A 21 5.31 -18.30 -28.96
C ASP A 21 5.06 -16.94 -28.29
N MET A 22 5.22 -15.85 -29.05
CA MET A 22 4.86 -14.52 -28.59
C MET A 22 3.38 -14.43 -28.26
N PHE A 23 2.52 -15.04 -29.08
CA PHE A 23 1.09 -15.07 -28.84
C PHE A 23 0.73 -15.84 -27.56
N LEU A 24 1.30 -17.03 -27.36
CA LEU A 24 1.08 -17.82 -26.14
C LEU A 24 1.52 -17.06 -24.89
N ARG A 25 2.67 -16.37 -24.95
CA ARG A 25 3.14 -15.52 -23.85
C ARG A 25 2.16 -14.40 -23.52
N LEU A 26 1.61 -13.72 -24.52
CA LEU A 26 0.63 -12.66 -24.33
C LEU A 26 -0.73 -13.19 -23.86
N LEU A 27 -1.10 -14.41 -24.24
CA LEU A 27 -2.30 -15.07 -23.74
C LEU A 27 -2.17 -15.42 -22.25
N LEU A 28 -1.00 -15.90 -21.81
CA LEU A 28 -0.69 -16.13 -20.41
C LEU A 28 -0.65 -14.82 -19.61
N GLU A 29 -0.11 -13.76 -20.20
CA GLU A 29 -0.16 -12.41 -19.61
C GLU A 29 -1.61 -11.97 -19.37
N MET A 30 -2.49 -12.16 -20.35
CA MET A 30 -3.92 -11.88 -20.20
C MET A 30 -4.56 -12.75 -19.12
N GLU A 31 -4.28 -14.06 -19.07
CA GLU A 31 -4.81 -14.92 -18.01
C GLU A 31 -4.41 -14.43 -16.62
N PHE A 32 -3.16 -14.00 -16.46
CA PHE A 32 -2.67 -13.40 -15.23
C PHE A 32 -3.39 -12.09 -14.89
N LEU A 33 -3.56 -11.20 -15.89
CA LEU A 33 -4.22 -9.91 -15.70
C LEU A 33 -5.69 -10.06 -15.30
N TYR A 34 -6.46 -10.92 -15.97
CA TYR A 34 -7.86 -11.17 -15.62
C TYR A 34 -8.03 -11.90 -14.28
N GLY A 35 -7.00 -12.60 -13.80
CA GLY A 35 -6.98 -13.16 -12.46
C GLY A 35 -6.72 -12.13 -11.35
N ALA A 36 -6.10 -10.98 -11.68
CA ALA A 36 -5.59 -10.01 -10.71
C ALA A 36 -6.34 -8.66 -10.71
N GLU A 37 -6.80 -8.19 -11.87
CA GLU A 37 -7.32 -6.84 -12.07
C GLU A 37 -8.82 -6.83 -12.41
N LYS A 38 -9.56 -5.86 -11.87
CA LYS A 38 -11.02 -5.76 -12.07
C LYS A 38 -11.42 -4.79 -13.19
N ARG A 39 -10.52 -3.89 -13.61
CA ARG A 39 -10.75 -2.88 -14.65
C ARG A 39 -10.17 -3.32 -15.99
N LEU A 40 -10.77 -4.36 -16.56
CA LEU A 40 -10.35 -4.93 -17.85
C LEU A 40 -11.55 -5.05 -18.79
N PRO A 41 -11.33 -4.94 -20.11
CA PRO A 41 -12.42 -4.93 -21.08
C PRO A 41 -13.14 -6.28 -21.13
N ALA A 42 -14.47 -6.29 -21.05
CA ALA A 42 -15.23 -7.54 -21.20
C ALA A 42 -15.21 -8.10 -22.64
N HIS A 43 -14.75 -7.32 -23.61
CA HIS A 43 -14.75 -7.67 -25.02
C HIS A 43 -13.54 -7.06 -25.74
N MET A 44 -12.89 -7.83 -26.62
CA MET A 44 -11.83 -7.34 -27.51
C MET A 44 -12.05 -7.79 -28.95
N THR A 45 -11.78 -6.90 -29.90
CA THR A 45 -11.78 -7.24 -31.32
C THR A 45 -10.39 -7.72 -31.75
N ASP A 46 -10.31 -8.39 -32.90
CA ASP A 46 -9.02 -8.75 -33.51
C ASP A 46 -8.13 -7.53 -33.75
N GLY A 47 -8.71 -6.36 -34.07
CA GLY A 47 -7.96 -5.11 -34.21
C GLY A 47 -7.34 -4.64 -32.89
N ASN A 48 -8.03 -4.83 -31.76
CA ASN A 48 -7.49 -4.55 -30.44
C ASN A 48 -6.34 -5.49 -30.10
N TRP A 49 -6.47 -6.77 -30.45
CA TRP A 49 -5.39 -7.75 -30.29
C TRP A 49 -4.15 -7.39 -31.10
N MET A 50 -4.32 -7.00 -32.37
CA MET A 50 -3.19 -6.57 -33.20
C MET A 50 -2.43 -5.39 -32.58
N LYS A 51 -3.15 -4.39 -32.03
CA LYS A 51 -2.53 -3.27 -31.31
C LYS A 51 -1.84 -3.73 -30.03
N TYR A 52 -2.49 -4.58 -29.26
CA TYR A 52 -1.94 -5.14 -28.02
C TYR A 52 -0.64 -5.91 -28.26
N MET A 53 -0.57 -6.70 -29.34
CA MET A 53 0.62 -7.49 -29.69
C MET A 53 1.80 -6.64 -30.20
N GLN A 54 1.53 -5.45 -30.74
CA GLN A 54 2.55 -4.53 -31.24
C GLN A 54 3.18 -3.67 -30.12
N MET A 55 2.55 -3.60 -28.95
CA MET A 55 3.04 -2.79 -27.83
C MET A 55 4.24 -3.46 -27.16
N PRO A 56 5.40 -2.76 -27.04
CA PRO A 56 6.64 -3.35 -26.55
C PRO A 56 6.61 -3.68 -25.06
N SER A 57 5.91 -2.90 -24.23
CA SER A 57 5.94 -3.04 -22.77
C SER A 57 4.62 -3.52 -22.17
N ILE A 58 4.70 -4.28 -21.09
CA ILE A 58 3.52 -4.70 -20.31
C ILE A 58 2.77 -3.50 -19.72
N ILE A 59 3.47 -2.41 -19.38
CA ILE A 59 2.85 -1.21 -18.82
C ILE A 59 1.94 -0.56 -19.87
N GLU A 60 2.43 -0.39 -21.09
CA GLU A 60 1.67 0.19 -22.20
C GLU A 60 0.46 -0.67 -22.56
N ARG A 61 0.64 -2.00 -22.59
CA ARG A 61 -0.44 -2.97 -22.77
C ARG A 61 -1.51 -2.85 -21.67
N CYS A 62 -1.11 -2.76 -20.40
CA CYS A 62 -2.06 -2.54 -19.30
C CYS A 62 -2.80 -1.21 -19.43
N CYS A 63 -2.09 -0.11 -19.75
CA CYS A 63 -2.72 1.19 -19.98
C CYS A 63 -3.74 1.13 -21.11
N TYR A 64 -3.42 0.46 -22.21
CA TYR A 64 -4.34 0.28 -23.33
C TYR A 64 -5.59 -0.52 -22.95
N LEU A 65 -5.45 -1.59 -22.17
CA LEU A 65 -6.61 -2.36 -21.69
C LEU A 65 -7.51 -1.53 -20.76
N CYS A 66 -6.92 -0.73 -19.86
CA CYS A 66 -7.68 0.21 -19.04
C CYS A 66 -8.42 1.24 -19.89
N GLN A 67 -7.78 1.80 -20.93
CA GLN A 67 -8.44 2.73 -21.86
C GLN A 67 -9.63 2.08 -22.57
N LEU A 68 -9.48 0.86 -23.08
CA LEU A 68 -10.58 0.12 -23.71
C LEU A 68 -11.75 -0.14 -22.76
N TYR A 69 -11.46 -0.40 -21.48
CA TYR A 69 -12.48 -0.58 -20.45
C TYR A 69 -13.24 0.73 -20.20
N GLU A 70 -12.54 1.84 -19.94
CA GLU A 70 -13.18 3.13 -19.63
C GLU A 70 -13.96 3.67 -20.84
N SER A 71 -13.42 3.59 -22.06
CA SER A 71 -14.14 4.06 -23.26
C SER A 71 -15.45 3.30 -23.53
N ARG A 72 -15.51 2.02 -23.17
CA ARG A 72 -16.74 1.24 -23.31
C ARG A 72 -17.74 1.57 -22.20
N LYS A 73 -17.25 1.79 -20.97
CA LYS A 73 -18.09 2.24 -19.85
C LYS A 73 -18.71 3.61 -20.13
N GLU A 74 -17.96 4.54 -20.72
CA GLU A 74 -18.48 5.85 -21.14
C GLU A 74 -19.56 5.75 -22.23
N LEU A 75 -19.45 4.77 -23.15
CA LEU A 75 -20.49 4.53 -24.17
C LEU A 75 -21.76 3.95 -23.55
N GLU A 76 -21.62 2.99 -22.63
CA GLU A 76 -22.74 2.40 -21.90
C GLU A 76 -23.45 3.44 -21.02
N GLU A 77 -22.70 4.27 -20.29
CA GLU A 77 -23.24 5.37 -19.48
C GLU A 77 -23.91 6.45 -20.34
N ASN A 78 -23.36 6.77 -21.52
CA ASN A 78 -23.98 7.71 -22.45
C ASN A 78 -25.27 7.16 -23.07
N ASP A 79 -25.33 5.86 -23.37
CA ASP A 79 -26.54 5.24 -23.92
C ASP A 79 -27.61 5.07 -22.83
N GLU A 80 -27.24 4.76 -21.59
CA GLU A 80 -28.13 4.84 -20.43
C GLU A 80 -28.65 6.27 -20.19
N GLN A 81 -27.79 7.28 -20.31
CA GLN A 81 -28.19 8.69 -20.23
C GLN A 81 -29.12 9.10 -21.37
N LYS A 82 -28.92 8.61 -22.61
CA LYS A 82 -29.85 8.85 -23.72
C LYS A 82 -31.21 8.18 -23.48
N ILE A 83 -31.22 6.97 -22.90
CA ILE A 83 -32.46 6.26 -22.53
C ILE A 83 -33.16 6.99 -21.37
N LEU A 84 -32.42 7.56 -20.41
CA LEU A 84 -32.97 8.40 -19.34
C LEU A 84 -33.51 9.74 -19.89
N TRP A 85 -32.77 10.42 -20.76
CA TRP A 85 -33.19 11.68 -21.40
C TRP A 85 -34.43 11.49 -22.27
N ALA A 86 -34.55 10.36 -22.98
CA ALA A 86 -35.76 9.99 -23.71
C ALA A 86 -36.98 9.79 -22.79
N LYS A 87 -36.76 9.38 -21.53
CA LYS A 87 -37.81 9.29 -20.49
C LYS A 87 -38.08 10.62 -19.77
N GLU A 88 -37.09 11.50 -19.66
CA GLU A 88 -37.19 12.80 -18.97
C GLU A 88 -37.69 13.95 -19.88
N SER A 89 -37.87 13.70 -21.18
CA SER A 89 -38.41 14.64 -22.16
C SER A 89 -39.86 15.10 -21.88
N THR A 90 -40.53 14.55 -20.86
CA THR A 90 -41.84 15.03 -20.36
C THR A 90 -41.75 16.04 -19.20
N GLY A 91 -40.57 16.51 -18.79
CA GLY A 91 -40.51 17.52 -17.73
C GLY A 91 -39.13 18.07 -17.50
N ALA A 92 -38.81 19.18 -18.16
CA ALA A 92 -37.54 19.87 -18.04
C ALA A 92 -37.22 20.30 -16.59
N LYS A 93 -36.12 19.77 -16.03
CA LYS A 93 -35.29 20.46 -15.04
C LYS A 93 -33.81 20.16 -15.33
N LYS A 94 -33.03 21.22 -15.55
CA LYS A 94 -31.55 21.16 -15.66
C LYS A 94 -30.95 20.42 -14.45
N PRO A 95 -29.99 19.50 -14.62
CA PRO A 95 -29.30 18.91 -13.49
C PRO A 95 -28.41 19.98 -12.82
N ALA A 96 -28.52 20.08 -11.50
CA ALA A 96 -27.73 20.99 -10.68
C ALA A 96 -26.27 20.53 -10.63
N LEU A 97 -25.35 21.49 -10.74
CA LEU A 97 -23.88 21.37 -10.78
C LEU A 97 -23.22 20.80 -9.50
N ASN A 98 -23.95 20.10 -8.64
CA ASN A 98 -23.45 19.60 -7.36
C ASN A 98 -23.73 18.10 -7.24
N THR A 99 -22.99 17.28 -7.98
CA THR A 99 -23.04 15.82 -7.81
C THR A 99 -22.25 15.44 -6.57
N LEU A 100 -22.94 15.15 -5.47
CA LEU A 100 -22.35 14.59 -4.27
C LEU A 100 -21.92 13.14 -4.57
N HIS A 101 -20.62 12.90 -4.75
CA HIS A 101 -20.10 11.54 -4.91
C HIS A 101 -20.11 10.83 -3.56
N TYR A 102 -21.08 9.94 -3.37
CA TYR A 102 -21.09 9.03 -2.23
C TYR A 102 -20.16 7.86 -2.51
N PHE A 103 -19.05 7.78 -1.78
CA PHE A 103 -18.20 6.60 -1.81
C PHE A 103 -18.73 5.56 -0.84
N GLU A 104 -18.98 4.35 -1.32
CA GLU A 104 -19.11 3.20 -0.44
C GLU A 104 -17.82 3.00 0.37
N ARG A 105 -17.94 2.41 1.56
CA ARG A 105 -16.84 2.25 2.52
C ARG A 105 -15.58 1.63 1.90
N GLU A 106 -15.72 0.66 1.01
CA GLU A 106 -14.57 0.03 0.35
C GLU A 106 -13.92 0.92 -0.72
N GLN A 107 -14.72 1.68 -1.46
CA GLN A 107 -14.25 2.58 -2.51
C GLN A 107 -13.51 3.77 -1.90
N PHE A 108 -14.07 4.34 -0.82
CA PHE A 108 -13.42 5.38 -0.05
C PHE A 108 -12.06 4.93 0.46
N ARG A 109 -12.01 3.75 1.11
CA ARG A 109 -10.75 3.18 1.60
C ARG A 109 -9.73 3.01 0.49
N ARG A 110 -10.14 2.48 -0.66
CA ARG A 110 -9.25 2.32 -1.83
C ARG A 110 -8.66 3.66 -2.26
N LEU A 111 -9.50 4.67 -2.44
CA LEU A 111 -9.09 6.01 -2.85
C LEU A 111 -8.10 6.62 -1.85
N THR A 112 -8.37 6.50 -0.54
CA THR A 112 -7.46 6.97 0.51
C THR A 112 -6.06 6.37 0.38
N TYR A 113 -5.94 5.07 0.09
CA TYR A 113 -4.62 4.45 -0.08
C TYR A 113 -3.92 4.84 -1.37
N GLU A 114 -4.64 4.93 -2.48
CA GLU A 114 -4.06 5.35 -3.75
C GLU A 114 -3.52 6.78 -3.63
N MET A 115 -4.26 7.67 -2.96
CA MET A 115 -3.79 9.02 -2.61
C MET A 115 -2.56 8.99 -1.70
N PHE A 116 -2.58 8.17 -0.64
CA PHE A 116 -1.45 8.02 0.28
C PHE A 116 -0.17 7.56 -0.45
N GLY A 117 -0.26 6.49 -1.23
CA GLY A 117 0.86 5.95 -2.00
C GLY A 117 1.37 6.93 -3.06
N SER A 118 0.46 7.62 -3.75
CA SER A 118 0.80 8.67 -4.73
C SER A 118 1.57 9.82 -4.07
N ARG A 119 1.11 10.29 -2.90
CA ARG A 119 1.80 11.35 -2.13
C ARG A 119 3.20 10.94 -1.69
N LEU A 120 3.37 9.72 -1.17
CA LEU A 120 4.69 9.20 -0.79
C LEU A 120 5.63 9.07 -2.00
N LEU A 121 5.12 8.53 -3.13
CA LEU A 121 5.91 8.35 -4.35
C LEU A 121 6.32 9.69 -4.95
N ALA A 122 5.41 10.68 -5.00
CA ALA A 122 5.71 12.01 -5.49
C ALA A 122 6.85 12.66 -4.69
N ARG A 123 6.81 12.55 -3.36
CA ARG A 123 7.87 13.06 -2.48
C ARG A 123 9.21 12.38 -2.69
N TRP A 124 9.19 11.05 -2.78
CA TRP A 124 10.41 10.29 -3.00
C TRP A 124 11.09 10.69 -4.33
N ARG A 125 10.30 10.91 -5.39
CA ARG A 125 10.80 11.42 -6.68
C ARG A 125 11.37 12.83 -6.60
N CYS A 126 10.83 13.68 -5.74
CA CYS A 126 11.30 15.05 -5.53
C CYS A 126 12.46 15.16 -4.52
N ASN A 127 12.99 14.02 -4.01
CA ASN A 127 13.97 14.00 -2.92
C ASN A 127 13.51 14.75 -1.66
N ASP A 128 12.19 14.86 -1.45
CA ASP A 128 11.52 15.48 -0.29
C ASP A 128 11.00 14.38 0.65
N SER A 129 11.82 13.34 0.88
CA SER A 129 11.42 12.21 1.71
C SER A 129 11.55 12.56 3.19
N VAL A 130 10.45 12.42 3.92
CA VAL A 130 10.42 12.51 5.38
C VAL A 130 10.95 11.21 6.01
N PRO A 131 11.66 11.29 7.16
CA PRO A 131 12.11 10.10 7.87
C PRO A 131 10.96 9.15 8.19
N PRO A 132 11.10 7.83 7.96
CA PRO A 132 10.09 6.85 8.32
C PRO A 132 9.89 6.74 9.84
N LEU A 133 8.67 6.38 10.23
CA LEU A 133 8.34 5.91 11.57
C LEU A 133 8.41 4.37 11.61
N LEU A 134 9.34 3.84 12.38
CA LEU A 134 9.45 2.42 12.69
C LEU A 134 8.60 2.11 13.92
N VAL A 135 7.70 1.13 13.81
CA VAL A 135 6.89 0.62 14.92
C VAL A 135 7.46 -0.74 15.33
N ASP A 136 8.16 -0.74 16.46
CA ASP A 136 8.83 -1.90 17.03
C ASP A 136 7.84 -2.79 17.80
N CYS A 137 7.49 -3.92 17.19
CA CYS A 137 6.46 -4.84 17.66
C CYS A 137 7.00 -5.99 18.52
N ARG A 138 8.26 -5.94 18.97
CA ARG A 138 8.94 -7.06 19.65
C ARG A 138 8.18 -7.64 20.85
N TYR A 139 7.50 -6.79 21.62
CA TYR A 139 6.78 -7.21 22.83
C TYR A 139 5.32 -7.57 22.55
N LEU A 140 4.81 -7.22 21.37
CA LEU A 140 3.38 -7.24 21.10
C LEU A 140 2.79 -8.64 21.30
N SER A 141 3.46 -9.70 20.84
CA SER A 141 3.01 -11.10 21.03
C SER A 141 2.98 -11.55 22.48
N ASN A 142 3.76 -10.93 23.37
CA ASN A 142 3.94 -11.35 24.77
C ASN A 142 3.03 -10.55 25.73
N LEU A 143 2.31 -9.55 25.22
CA LEU A 143 1.32 -8.81 26.00
C LEU A 143 0.04 -9.65 26.18
N ASN A 144 -0.78 -9.31 27.17
CA ASN A 144 -2.09 -9.95 27.31
C ASN A 144 -3.03 -9.52 26.15
N PHE A 145 -4.03 -10.33 25.86
CA PHE A 145 -4.94 -10.13 24.72
C PHE A 145 -5.65 -8.75 24.73
N VAL A 146 -6.03 -8.24 25.91
CA VAL A 146 -6.71 -6.95 26.04
C VAL A 146 -5.77 -5.81 25.64
N THR A 147 -4.55 -5.81 26.17
CA THR A 147 -3.51 -4.82 25.83
C THR A 147 -3.10 -4.92 24.36
N GLN A 148 -2.96 -6.15 23.83
CA GLN A 148 -2.69 -6.37 22.41
C GLN A 148 -3.77 -5.72 21.54
N THR A 149 -5.04 -6.01 21.81
CA THR A 149 -6.18 -5.48 21.06
C THR A 149 -6.20 -3.95 21.08
N TYR A 150 -5.92 -3.36 22.24
CA TYR A 150 -5.83 -1.91 22.40
C TYR A 150 -4.69 -1.29 21.58
N ILE A 151 -3.49 -1.85 21.62
CA ILE A 151 -2.33 -1.35 20.86
C ILE A 151 -2.54 -1.54 19.36
N ILE A 152 -3.10 -2.67 18.93
CA ILE A 152 -3.44 -2.91 17.52
C ILE A 152 -4.44 -1.86 17.03
N LYS A 153 -5.42 -1.48 17.85
CA LYS A 153 -6.34 -0.39 17.53
C LYS A 153 -5.59 0.92 17.33
N GLN A 154 -4.71 1.31 18.26
CA GLN A 154 -3.89 2.53 18.11
C GLN A 154 -3.02 2.51 16.84
N ILE A 155 -2.41 1.37 16.52
CA ILE A 155 -1.64 1.20 15.28
C ILE A 155 -2.51 1.41 14.05
N LYS A 156 -3.75 0.86 14.04
CA LYS A 156 -4.70 1.05 12.94
C LYS A 156 -5.12 2.51 12.80
N ASP A 157 -5.39 3.18 13.92
CA ASP A 157 -5.77 4.59 13.95
C ASP A 157 -4.61 5.47 13.43
N LEU A 158 -3.37 5.21 13.87
CA LEU A 158 -2.16 5.87 13.37
C LEU A 158 -2.01 5.76 11.84
N VAL A 159 -2.17 4.54 11.29
CA VAL A 159 -2.07 4.32 9.84
C VAL A 159 -3.16 5.06 9.08
N LEU A 160 -4.41 5.02 9.59
CA LEU A 160 -5.54 5.72 8.99
C LEU A 160 -5.31 7.23 9.01
N GLU A 161 -5.01 7.81 10.17
CA GLU A 161 -4.80 9.25 10.32
C GLU A 161 -3.66 9.75 9.42
N ASN A 162 -2.52 9.05 9.41
CA ASN A 162 -1.40 9.37 8.53
C ASN A 162 -1.80 9.27 7.04
N SER A 163 -2.63 8.28 6.65
CA SER A 163 -3.08 8.13 5.27
C SER A 163 -3.97 9.27 4.77
N LEU A 164 -4.68 9.93 5.69
CA LEU A 164 -5.55 11.06 5.39
C LEU A 164 -4.78 12.39 5.32
N GLN A 165 -3.57 12.46 5.89
CA GLN A 165 -2.75 13.68 5.85
C GLN A 165 -2.35 14.06 4.43
N ARG A 166 -2.31 15.36 4.14
CA ARG A 166 -1.77 15.90 2.88
C ARG A 166 -0.30 15.52 2.70
N ASN A 167 0.41 15.44 3.82
CA ASN A 167 1.84 15.22 3.90
C ASN A 167 2.17 13.96 4.71
N PRO A 168 1.84 12.75 4.21
CA PRO A 168 2.11 11.52 4.93
C PRO A 168 3.61 11.22 5.04
N PHE A 169 3.97 10.39 6.02
CA PHE A 169 5.30 9.79 6.16
C PHE A 169 5.22 8.25 6.09
N PRO A 170 6.31 7.56 5.72
CA PRO A 170 6.32 6.09 5.70
C PRO A 170 6.20 5.50 7.12
N ILE A 171 5.37 4.48 7.30
CA ILE A 171 5.27 3.70 8.54
C ILE A 171 5.72 2.28 8.24
N VAL A 172 6.66 1.77 9.04
CA VAL A 172 7.23 0.42 8.87
C VAL A 172 7.11 -0.35 10.18
N PHE A 173 6.48 -1.52 10.15
CA PHE A 173 6.40 -2.43 11.30
C PHE A 173 7.63 -3.32 11.33
N VAL A 174 8.34 -3.36 12.46
CA VAL A 174 9.58 -4.14 12.65
C VAL A 174 9.43 -5.08 13.85
N ASN A 175 10.26 -6.12 13.89
CA ASN A 175 10.33 -7.10 15.00
C ASN A 175 8.99 -7.75 15.40
N TYR A 176 8.06 -7.92 14.46
CA TYR A 176 6.79 -8.63 14.72
C TYR A 176 6.97 -10.14 14.51
N HIS A 177 6.27 -10.95 15.30
CA HIS A 177 6.22 -12.41 15.10
C HIS A 177 5.22 -12.77 13.99
N SER A 178 5.70 -13.33 12.89
CA SER A 178 4.89 -13.69 11.70
C SER A 178 3.79 -14.72 11.97
N THR A 179 3.96 -15.55 13.00
CA THR A 179 3.00 -16.57 13.44
C THR A 179 1.89 -16.03 14.35
N SER A 180 1.98 -14.77 14.76
CA SER A 180 0.94 -14.15 15.57
C SER A 180 -0.23 -13.70 14.69
N ASP A 181 -1.46 -14.05 15.07
CA ASP A 181 -2.71 -13.51 14.50
C ASP A 181 -2.71 -11.97 14.45
N ILE A 182 -1.87 -11.34 15.27
CA ILE A 182 -1.64 -9.90 15.32
C ILE A 182 -0.86 -9.39 14.11
N ALA A 183 0.18 -10.10 13.67
CA ALA A 183 0.86 -9.78 12.41
C ALA A 183 -0.11 -9.96 11.25
N LEU A 184 -0.96 -11.00 11.31
CA LEU A 184 -2.05 -11.16 10.37
C LEU A 184 -3.06 -10.01 10.47
N GLY A 185 -3.39 -9.51 11.65
CA GLY A 185 -4.34 -8.42 11.89
C GLY A 185 -3.81 -7.02 11.57
N ILE A 186 -2.50 -6.79 11.66
CA ILE A 186 -1.81 -5.55 11.28
C ILE A 186 -1.52 -5.56 9.77
N VAL A 187 -1.09 -6.70 9.22
CA VAL A 187 -0.75 -6.84 7.80
C VAL A 187 -2.00 -7.08 6.94
N ASN A 188 -2.89 -8.03 7.28
CA ASN A 188 -4.17 -8.25 6.54
C ASN A 188 -5.15 -7.10 6.71
N SER A 189 -4.98 -6.24 7.71
CA SER A 189 -5.68 -4.97 7.74
C SER A 189 -4.85 -3.93 6.99
N TRP A 190 -5.48 -3.30 6.00
CA TRP A 190 -5.02 -2.09 5.33
C TRP A 190 -3.88 -2.26 4.29
N LEU A 191 -2.79 -2.99 4.55
CA LEU A 191 -1.64 -3.03 3.62
C LEU A 191 -1.56 -4.27 2.68
N ARG A 192 -1.88 -5.48 3.14
CA ARG A 192 -1.73 -6.71 2.32
C ARG A 192 -2.73 -6.83 1.17
N LYS A 193 -3.98 -6.37 1.38
CA LYS A 193 -5.06 -6.70 0.43
C LYS A 193 -4.93 -6.01 -0.93
N ARG A 194 -4.24 -4.86 -1.03
CA ARG A 194 -4.20 -4.07 -2.29
C ARG A 194 -2.87 -3.37 -2.62
N CYS A 195 -1.95 -3.16 -1.66
CA CYS A 195 -0.73 -2.35 -1.91
C CYS A 195 0.59 -3.13 -1.94
N LEU A 196 0.65 -4.38 -1.46
CA LEU A 196 1.91 -5.12 -1.30
C LEU A 196 1.92 -6.57 -1.83
N PRO A 197 1.52 -6.86 -3.08
CA PRO A 197 1.92 -8.13 -3.70
C PRO A 197 3.45 -8.27 -3.85
N LYS A 198 4.17 -7.14 -3.89
CA LYS A 198 5.63 -7.08 -4.19
C LYS A 198 6.57 -7.15 -2.98
N TYR A 199 6.05 -7.12 -1.75
CA TYR A 199 6.84 -7.30 -0.53
C TYR A 199 6.49 -8.63 0.15
N ARG A 200 6.62 -9.74 -0.60
CA ARG A 200 6.79 -11.04 0.06
C ARG A 200 8.03 -10.95 0.94
N GLN A 201 7.95 -11.53 2.14
CA GLN A 201 9.14 -11.91 2.89
C GLN A 201 10.08 -12.65 1.95
N LEU A 202 11.34 -12.20 1.83
CA LEU A 202 12.41 -13.16 1.69
C LEU A 202 12.23 -14.11 2.88
N ILE A 203 11.82 -15.33 2.60
CA ILE A 203 11.99 -16.43 3.53
C ILE A 203 13.50 -16.47 3.72
N VAL A 204 13.98 -15.95 4.86
CA VAL A 204 15.31 -16.31 5.33
C VAL A 204 15.16 -17.77 5.69
N ASP A 205 15.70 -18.63 4.82
CA ASP A 205 15.77 -20.05 5.07
C ASP A 205 16.35 -20.25 6.47
N LYS A 206 15.63 -21.03 7.29
CA LYS A 206 16.02 -21.37 8.66
C LYS A 206 17.21 -22.34 8.71
N ASN A 207 18.03 -22.38 7.68
CA ASN A 207 19.19 -23.25 7.57
C ASN A 207 20.37 -22.42 7.05
N ASP A 208 20.94 -21.59 7.91
CA ASP A 208 22.37 -21.28 7.81
C ASP A 208 22.87 -20.85 9.20
N ASP A 209 23.41 -21.84 9.91
CA ASP A 209 24.26 -21.68 11.09
C ASP A 209 25.61 -21.07 10.69
N SER A 210 25.56 -19.87 10.11
CA SER A 210 26.74 -19.09 9.77
C SER A 210 26.67 -17.78 10.53
N GLN A 211 27.41 -17.73 11.64
CA GLN A 211 27.74 -16.50 12.36
C GLN A 211 28.44 -15.52 11.42
N GLN A 212 27.68 -14.71 10.68
CA GLN A 212 28.17 -13.49 10.07
C GLN A 212 27.82 -12.32 10.98
N GLN A 213 28.64 -12.14 12.02
CA GLN A 213 28.76 -10.85 12.67
C GLN A 213 29.40 -9.89 11.67
N GLN A 214 28.59 -9.23 10.86
CA GLN A 214 29.02 -8.02 10.17
C GLN A 214 29.19 -6.94 11.23
N GLN A 215 30.42 -6.77 11.71
CA GLN A 215 30.84 -5.59 12.43
C GLN A 215 30.68 -4.39 11.50
N ILE A 216 29.65 -3.59 11.76
CA ILE A 216 29.44 -2.31 11.11
C ILE A 216 30.49 -1.35 11.68
N ASN A 217 31.36 -0.86 10.80
CA ASN A 217 32.37 0.16 11.10
C ASN A 217 31.75 1.36 11.85
N HIS A 218 32.36 1.69 12.99
CA HIS A 218 31.99 2.70 13.99
C HIS A 218 32.05 4.19 13.53
N SER A 219 31.85 4.51 12.25
CA SER A 219 32.20 5.85 11.72
C SER A 219 31.04 6.78 11.32
N VAL A 220 29.78 6.36 11.41
CA VAL A 220 28.63 7.28 11.37
C VAL A 220 27.50 6.65 12.17
N GLU A 221 27.30 7.07 13.43
CA GLU A 221 26.07 6.75 14.16
C GLU A 221 24.90 7.38 13.40
N GLU A 222 24.25 6.57 12.58
CA GLU A 222 23.10 6.97 11.80
C GLU A 222 22.00 7.40 12.77
N GLN A 223 21.59 8.67 12.68
CA GLN A 223 20.72 9.35 13.65
C GLN A 223 19.31 8.73 13.66
N ILE A 224 19.14 7.58 14.31
CA ILE A 224 17.86 6.96 14.61
C ILE A 224 17.45 7.43 16.01
N ALA A 225 16.29 8.07 16.11
CA ALA A 225 15.74 8.50 17.38
C ALA A 225 14.75 7.46 17.91
N TYR A 226 15.11 6.76 18.99
CA TYR A 226 14.17 5.90 19.71
C TYR A 226 13.33 6.74 20.67
N ILE A 227 12.01 6.77 20.47
CA ILE A 227 11.15 7.59 21.32
C ILE A 227 10.62 6.75 22.48
N ASN A 228 10.85 7.29 23.69
CA ASN A 228 10.54 6.66 24.95
C ASN A 228 10.12 7.75 25.94
N PRO A 229 8.91 7.68 26.52
CA PRO A 229 8.41 8.70 27.44
C PRO A 229 9.26 8.86 28.71
N LYS A 230 10.01 7.83 29.09
CA LYS A 230 10.88 7.81 30.27
C LYS A 230 12.33 8.24 29.98
N SER A 231 12.64 8.71 28.77
CA SER A 231 13.98 9.19 28.45
C SER A 231 14.33 10.45 29.24
N GLU A 232 15.59 10.59 29.64
CA GLU A 232 16.09 11.80 30.32
C GLU A 232 16.18 12.99 29.35
N HIS A 233 16.56 12.72 28.10
CA HIS A 233 16.78 13.73 27.08
C HIS A 233 15.51 13.99 26.26
N TYR A 234 15.17 15.26 26.10
CA TYR A 234 14.16 15.68 25.14
C TYR A 234 14.66 15.51 23.71
N LEU A 235 13.76 15.16 22.78
CA LEU A 235 14.07 15.06 21.36
C LEU A 235 14.44 16.45 20.82
N PRO A 236 15.72 16.69 20.42
CA PRO A 236 16.10 17.98 19.87
C PRO A 236 15.61 18.11 18.42
N GLY A 237 15.19 19.33 18.05
CA GLY A 237 14.99 19.72 16.66
C GLY A 237 16.29 20.21 16.02
N PRO A 238 16.34 20.35 14.68
CA PRO A 238 15.30 20.04 13.69
C PRO A 238 15.15 18.52 13.45
N LEU A 239 13.93 18.04 13.15
CA LEU A 239 13.65 16.60 13.01
C LEU A 239 14.28 15.96 11.75
N GLN A 240 14.67 16.78 10.77
CA GLN A 240 15.25 16.36 9.49
C GLN A 240 16.64 15.75 9.63
N GLN A 241 17.31 15.96 10.77
CA GLN A 241 18.61 15.36 11.03
C GLN A 241 18.50 13.83 11.16
N TYR A 242 17.37 13.33 11.67
CA TYR A 242 17.17 11.91 11.90
C TYR A 242 16.84 11.15 10.61
N LYS A 243 17.42 9.96 10.47
CA LYS A 243 17.08 9.05 9.37
C LYS A 243 15.81 8.25 9.62
N ALA A 244 15.43 8.05 10.89
CA ALA A 244 14.21 7.36 11.27
C ALA A 244 13.83 7.68 12.72
N PHE A 245 12.55 7.50 13.04
CA PHE A 245 12.02 7.53 14.41
C PHE A 245 11.50 6.15 14.78
N VAL A 246 11.65 5.73 16.03
CA VAL A 246 11.18 4.42 16.51
C VAL A 246 10.19 4.58 17.65
N PHE A 247 9.01 3.99 17.51
CA PHE A 247 8.02 3.81 18.57
C PHE A 247 7.91 2.33 18.94
N CYS A 248 7.98 2.01 20.23
CA CYS A 248 7.72 0.65 20.69
C CYS A 248 6.22 0.41 20.86
N ALA A 249 5.68 -0.67 20.29
CA ALA A 249 4.29 -1.07 20.43
C ALA A 249 4.03 -1.71 21.80
N THR A 250 4.11 -0.90 22.85
CA THR A 250 3.99 -1.30 24.25
C THR A 250 3.25 -0.23 25.05
N PRO A 251 2.52 -0.56 26.12
CA PRO A 251 1.89 0.47 26.95
C PRO A 251 2.88 1.20 27.87
N ASP A 252 4.15 0.74 27.95
CA ASP A 252 5.21 1.30 28.80
C ASP A 252 4.89 1.35 30.31
N THR A 253 3.91 0.56 30.76
CA THR A 253 3.50 0.44 32.17
C THR A 253 4.49 -0.35 33.02
N ASN A 254 5.19 -1.34 32.45
CA ASN A 254 6.18 -2.18 33.13
C ASN A 254 7.55 -2.08 32.44
N TYR A 255 8.63 -2.09 33.24
CA TYR A 255 10.02 -2.10 32.77
C TYR A 255 10.35 -3.29 31.85
N LEU A 256 9.80 -4.48 32.12
CA LEU A 256 10.17 -5.73 31.42
C LEU A 256 9.88 -5.70 29.91
N ASN A 257 8.83 -4.99 29.50
CA ASN A 257 8.38 -4.83 28.12
C ASN A 257 8.37 -3.34 27.73
N SER A 258 9.39 -2.57 28.13
CA SER A 258 9.41 -1.11 27.90
C SER A 258 10.22 -0.70 26.67
N SER A 259 9.84 0.43 26.09
CA SER A 259 10.60 1.18 25.09
C SER A 259 12.01 1.49 25.57
N PHE A 260 12.19 1.84 26.85
CA PHE A 260 13.50 2.05 27.47
C PHE A 260 14.41 0.82 27.37
N LYS A 261 13.88 -0.36 27.75
CA LYS A 261 14.65 -1.61 27.69
C LYS A 261 14.99 -1.99 26.25
N ALA A 262 14.05 -1.77 25.32
CA ALA A 262 14.29 -2.00 23.89
C ALA A 262 15.38 -1.08 23.34
N ALA A 263 15.29 0.23 23.58
CA ALA A 263 16.29 1.20 23.13
C ALA A 263 17.70 0.87 23.67
N ARG A 264 17.80 0.51 24.96
CA ARG A 264 19.07 0.11 25.58
C ARG A 264 19.64 -1.18 24.99
N ALA A 265 18.78 -2.16 24.67
CA ALA A 265 19.21 -3.41 24.04
C ALA A 265 19.80 -3.18 22.65
N GLU A 266 19.21 -2.27 21.87
CA GLU A 266 19.70 -1.90 20.53
C GLU A 266 20.84 -0.86 20.54
N LYS A 267 21.24 -0.37 21.72
CA LYS A 267 22.20 0.73 21.87
C LYS A 267 21.83 1.98 21.07
N LEU A 268 20.54 2.28 20.99
CA LEU A 268 20.01 3.44 20.26
C LEU A 268 19.84 4.64 21.19
N ASN A 269 20.04 5.84 20.62
CA ASN A 269 19.77 7.09 21.31
C ASN A 269 18.27 7.22 21.61
N SER A 270 17.95 7.33 22.90
CA SER A 270 16.58 7.41 23.41
C SER A 270 16.20 8.86 23.71
N PHE A 271 15.01 9.28 23.29
CA PHE A 271 14.50 10.63 23.50
C PHE A 271 13.04 10.61 23.97
N ARG A 272 12.64 11.58 24.78
CA ARG A 272 11.23 11.85 25.08
C ARG A 272 10.74 13.05 24.27
N LEU A 273 9.47 13.03 23.88
CA LEU A 273 8.88 14.18 23.22
C LEU A 273 8.74 15.35 24.21
N PRO A 274 8.98 16.60 23.79
CA PRO A 274 8.89 17.78 24.66
C PRO A 274 7.45 18.20 24.99
N ILE A 275 6.48 17.27 25.00
CA ILE A 275 5.06 17.59 25.23
C ILE A 275 4.84 18.21 26.61
N SER A 276 5.49 17.66 27.64
CA SER A 276 5.40 18.17 29.02
C SER A 276 6.01 19.56 29.21
N GLN A 277 6.78 20.08 28.24
CA GLN A 277 7.25 21.47 28.28
C GLN A 277 6.14 22.45 27.87
N PHE A 278 5.15 21.99 27.10
CA PHE A 278 4.11 22.82 26.50
C PHE A 278 2.71 22.54 27.03
N VAL A 279 2.50 21.37 27.66
CA VAL A 279 1.22 20.97 28.27
C VAL A 279 1.41 20.86 29.78
N LYS A 280 0.70 21.71 30.53
CA LYS A 280 0.64 21.70 31.99
C LYS A 280 -0.50 20.81 32.48
#